data_AF-A0A419GU74-F1
#
_entry.id   AF-A0A419GU74-F1
#
_cell.length_a   1.000
_cell.length_b   1.000
_cell.length_c   1.000
_cell.angle_alpha   90.00
_cell.angle_beta   90.00
_cell.angle_gamma   90.00
#
_symmetry.space_group_name_H-M   'P 1'
#
loop_
_entity.id
_entity.type
_entity.pdbx_description
1 polymer ?
#
loop_
_entity_poly.entity_id
_entity_poly.type
_entity_poly.pdbx_seq_one_letter_code
_entity_poly.pdbx_strand_id
1 'polypeptide(L)' 'MEIKVYGNNIEKALKDLKNKLQKEDFFKELKRRTFYEKPSVKSKQKRIAAIKKKIKASRFKRHD' A
#
# COMPACT_ATOMS: atom_id res chain seq x y z
N MET A 1 -10.06 -5.54 -10.14
CA MET A 1 -9.46 -4.19 -10.32
C MET A 1 -9.37 -3.95 -11.81
N GLU A 2 -10.05 -2.93 -12.32
CA GLU A 2 -10.13 -2.66 -13.76
C GLU A 2 -9.70 -1.22 -14.07
N ILE A 3 -9.09 -1.03 -15.24
CA ILE A 3 -8.62 0.27 -15.74
C ILE A 3 -9.02 0.38 -17.21
N LYS A 4 -9.78 1.44 -17.50
CA LYS A 4 -10.20 1.77 -18.86
C LYS A 4 -9.10 2.57 -19.53
N VAL A 5 -8.70 2.14 -20.72
CA VAL A 5 -7.74 2.86 -21.55
C VAL A 5 -8.50 3.84 -22.42
N TYR A 6 -8.12 5.11 -22.38
CA TYR A 6 -8.71 6.17 -23.19
C TYR A 6 -7.66 6.68 -24.19
N GLY A 7 -8.06 6.85 -25.46
CA GLY A 7 -7.22 7.46 -26.50
C GLY A 7 -5.93 6.71 -26.82
N ASN A 8 -5.95 5.37 -26.78
CA ASN A 8 -4.79 4.48 -27.01
C ASN A 8 -3.55 4.80 -26.13
N ASN A 9 -3.72 5.51 -25.01
CA ASN A 9 -2.62 5.85 -24.14
C ASN A 9 -2.36 4.72 -23.12
N ILE A 10 -1.63 3.72 -23.58
CA ILE A 10 -1.32 2.50 -22.82
C ILE A 10 -0.37 2.78 -21.67
N GLU A 11 0.65 3.62 -21.85
CA GLU A 11 1.63 3.93 -20.81
C GLU A 11 0.98 4.56 -19.58
N LYS A 12 0.05 5.50 -19.81
CA LYS A 12 -0.71 6.12 -18.72
C LYS A 12 -1.56 5.10 -17.98
N ALA A 13 -2.24 4.21 -18.69
CA ALA A 13 -3.06 3.16 -18.08
C ALA A 13 -2.21 2.21 -17.21
N LEU A 14 -1.02 1.83 -17.66
CA LEU A 14 -0.07 1.02 -16.88
C LEU A 14 0.42 1.74 -15.63
N LYS A 15 0.71 3.04 -15.75
CA LYS A 15 1.11 3.87 -14.60
C LYS A 15 -0.01 3.98 -13.58
N ASP A 16 -1.24 4.18 -14.04
CA ASP A 16 -2.42 4.26 -13.18
C ASP A 16 -2.70 2.91 -12.49
N LEU A 17 -2.47 1.79 -13.19
CA LEU A 17 -2.54 0.44 -12.61
C LEU A 17 -1.56 0.26 -11.48
N LYS A 18 -0.29 0.57 -11.74
CA LYS A 18 0.77 0.47 -10.74
C LYS A 18 0.45 1.34 -9.52
N ASN A 19 0.00 2.57 -9.74
CA ASN A 19 -0.37 3.49 -8.66
C ASN A 19 -1.56 2.96 -7.84
N LYS A 20 -2.58 2.39 -8.50
CA LYS A 20 -3.75 1.81 -7.82
C LYS A 20 -3.36 0.59 -6.98
N LEU A 21 -2.56 -0.33 -7.53
CA LEU A 21 -2.01 -1.49 -6.81
C LEU A 21 -1.15 -1.09 -5.60
N GLN A 22 -0.37 -0.01 -5.72
CA GLN A 22 0.41 0.52 -4.62
C GLN A 22 -0.45 1.19 -3.54
N LYS A 23 -1.50 1.92 -3.92
CA LYS A 23 -2.44 2.55 -2.97
C LYS A 23 -3.21 1.51 -2.16
N GLU A 24 -3.58 0.40 -2.78
CA GLU A 24 -4.30 -0.69 -2.13
C GLU A 24 -3.37 -1.61 -1.32
N ASP A 25 -2.06 -1.31 -1.23
CA ASP A 25 -1.06 -2.13 -0.53
C ASP A 25 -1.04 -3.61 -1.00
N PHE A 26 -1.52 -3.89 -2.21
CA PHE A 26 -1.73 -5.23 -2.76
C PHE A 26 -0.47 -6.11 -2.69
N PHE A 27 0.67 -5.56 -3.11
CA PHE A 27 1.95 -6.27 -3.06
C PHE A 27 2.42 -6.59 -1.63
N LYS A 28 2.12 -5.74 -0.65
CA LYS A 28 2.44 -6.02 0.76
C LYS A 28 1.56 -7.14 1.29
N GLU A 29 0.31 -7.17 0.88
CA GLU A 29 -0.61 -8.24 1.26
C GLU A 29 -0.22 -9.58 0.65
N LEU A 30 0.15 -9.61 -0.63
CA LEU A 30 0.72 -10.79 -1.27
C LEU A 30 1.91 -11.35 -0.47
N LYS A 31 2.88 -10.49 -0.13
CA LYS A 31 4.06 -10.90 0.65
C LYS A 31 3.71 -11.43 2.05
N ARG A 32 2.63 -10.93 2.67
CA ARG A 32 2.16 -11.44 3.97
C ARG A 32 1.45 -12.79 3.86
N ARG A 33 0.90 -13.11 2.68
CA ARG A 33 0.13 -14.32 2.43
C ARG A 33 0.99 -15.48 1.90
N THR A 34 2.24 -15.24 1.48
CA THR A 34 3.11 -16.30 0.93
C THR A 34 3.48 -17.37 1.96
N PHE A 35 3.58 -17.01 3.24
CA PHE A 35 3.99 -17.93 4.31
C PHE A 35 3.14 -17.70 5.57
N TYR A 36 3.00 -18.74 6.38
CA TYR A 36 2.35 -18.60 7.68
C TYR A 36 3.17 -17.68 8.60
N GLU A 37 2.48 -16.73 9.21
CA GLU A 37 3.04 -15.85 10.22
C GLU A 37 2.36 -16.11 11.56
N LYS A 38 3.15 -16.42 12.59
CA LYS A 38 2.64 -16.64 13.95
C LYS A 38 1.84 -15.40 14.42
N PRO A 39 0.70 -15.57 15.10
CA PRO A 39 -0.17 -14.45 15.52
C PRO A 39 0.53 -13.39 16.36
N SER A 40 1.54 -13.75 17.15
CA SER A 40 2.35 -12.81 17.93
C SER A 40 3.19 -11.89 17.04
N VAL A 41 3.77 -12.42 15.96
CA VAL A 41 4.56 -11.64 14.99
C VAL A 41 3.65 -10.70 14.21
N LYS A 42 2.49 -11.20 13.76
CA LYS A 42 1.46 -10.38 13.10
C LYS A 42 1.01 -9.20 13.98
N SER A 43 0.78 -9.46 15.28
CA SER A 43 0.40 -8.43 16.26
C SER A 43 1.51 -7.39 16.46
N LYS A 44 2.76 -7.83 16.58
CA LYS A 44 3.94 -6.94 16.67
C LYS A 44 4.06 -6.05 15.44
N GLN A 45 3.94 -6.61 14.24
CA GLN A 45 3.99 -5.85 13.00
C GLN A 45 2.85 -4.84 12.88
N LYS A 46 1.62 -5.20 13.27
CA LYS A 46 0.47 -4.29 13.29
C LYS A 46 0.74 -3.08 14.19
N ARG A 47 1.29 -3.29 15.39
CA ARG A 47 1.66 -2.21 16.32
C ARG A 47 2.73 -1.28 15.72
N ILE A 48 3.79 -1.84 15.14
CA ILE A 48 4.85 -1.06 14.49
C ILE A 48 4.30 -0.25 13.31
N ALA A 49 3.46 -0.85 12.46
CA ALA A 49 2.85 -0.17 11.32
C ALA A 49 1.95 1.01 11.75
N ALA A 50 1.17 0.84 12.83
CA ALA A 50 0.35 1.91 13.39
C ALA A 50 1.19 3.08 13.91
N ILE A 51 2.30 2.80 14.62
CA ILE A 51 3.23 3.83 15.10
C ILE A 51 3.84 4.58 13.91
N LYS A 52 4.35 3.86 12.89
CA LYS A 52 4.90 4.47 11.68
C LYS A 52 3.88 5.34 10.95
N LYS A 53 2.61 4.91 10.85
CA LYS A 53 1.53 5.70 10.27
C LYS A 53 1.27 7.00 11.05
N LYS A 54 1.26 6.94 12.39
CA LYS A 54 1.11 8.12 13.26
C LYS A 54 2.27 9.11 13.07
N ILE A 55 3.53 8.62 13.10
CA ILE A 55 4.72 9.46 12.89
C ILE A 55 4.71 10.11 11.51
N LYS A 56 4.31 9.35 10.48
CA LYS A 56 4.17 9.90 9.12
C LYS A 56 3.13 11.01 9.10
N ALA A 57 1.95 10.79 9.65
CA ALA A 57 0.87 11.78 9.70
C ALA A 57 1.28 13.05 10.46
N SER A 58 1.99 12.93 11.58
CA SER A 58 2.45 14.09 12.35
C SER A 58 3.51 14.92 11.61
N ARG A 59 4.29 14.32 10.70
CA ARG A 59 5.23 15.07 9.86
C ARG A 59 4.51 15.94 8.82
N PHE A 60 3.41 15.44 8.26
CA PHE A 60 2.61 16.20 7.29
C PHE A 60 1.77 17.31 7.93
N LYS A 61 1.28 17.10 9.16
CA LYS A 61 0.51 18.11 9.91
C LYS A 61 1.33 19.31 10.42
N ARG A 62 2.67 19.22 10.40
CA ARG A 62 3.56 20.31 10.86
C ARG A 62 3.86 21.34 9.77
N HIS A 63 3.31 21.15 8.58
CA HIS A 63 3.50 22.00 7.41
C HIS A 63 2.26 22.85 7.09
N ASP A 64 1.31 22.94 8.02
CA ASP A 64 0.25 23.96 8.05
C ASP A 64 0.69 25.13 8.95
#